data_AF-A0A0D0ITZ8-F1
#
_entry.id   AF-A0A0D0ITZ8-F1
#
_cell.length_a   1.000
_cell.length_b   1.000
_cell.length_c   1.000
_cell.angle_alpha   90.00
_cell.angle_beta   90.00
_cell.angle_gamma   90.00
#
_symmetry.space_group_name_H-M   'P 1'
#
loop_
_entity.id
_entity.type
_entity.pdbx_description
1 polymer ?
#
loop_
_entity_poly.entity_id
_entity_poly.type
_entity_poly.pdbx_seq_one_letter_code
_entity_poly.pdbx_strand_id
1 'polypeptide(L)'
;MKKYLFMLFALCAVAFTACSDDDDDSKVLPVLDPNNTDVYINAEGGEASVTVKNAKELNIVQINDKTTDDKGKTKETNVKSVENGKLADTKNVTEGGWFTAKVVNDGEGYRRIVFNAQPYRDFEKNRVKFIHVTCGDNMYGIAFRLIQRKAVEKK
;
A
#
# COMPACT_ATOMS: atom_id res chain seq x y z
N MET A 1 -42.96 -38.95 -43.91
CA MET A 1 -42.00 -38.46 -42.89
C MET A 1 -41.95 -36.94 -43.02
N LYS A 2 -42.50 -36.16 -42.07
CA LYS A 2 -41.76 -35.51 -40.96
C LYS A 2 -40.58 -34.68 -41.52
N LYS A 3 -40.44 -33.36 -41.37
CA LYS A 3 -40.92 -32.34 -40.42
C LYS A 3 -40.47 -30.95 -40.94
N TYR A 4 -41.22 -29.91 -40.53
CA TYR A 4 -40.86 -28.52 -40.13
C TYR A 4 -39.57 -27.87 -40.68
N LEU A 5 -39.49 -26.57 -40.96
CA LEU A 5 -39.78 -25.50 -39.99
C LEU A 5 -39.63 -24.12 -40.67
N PHE A 6 -40.73 -23.36 -40.68
CA PHE A 6 -40.69 -21.90 -40.71
C PHE A 6 -40.15 -21.41 -39.35
N MET A 7 -39.18 -20.50 -39.34
CA MET A 7 -39.18 -19.33 -38.45
C MET A 7 -37.93 -18.48 -38.68
N LEU A 8 -38.14 -17.34 -39.30
CA LEU A 8 -37.25 -16.18 -39.26
C LEU A 8 -37.68 -15.37 -38.03
N PHE A 9 -36.83 -15.29 -37.00
CA PHE A 9 -36.97 -14.33 -35.89
C PHE A 9 -35.56 -13.84 -35.54
N ALA A 10 -35.24 -12.60 -35.90
CA ALA A 10 -35.45 -11.41 -35.07
C ALA A 10 -34.34 -11.26 -34.02
N LEU A 11 -33.43 -10.33 -34.32
CA LEU A 11 -32.39 -9.78 -33.46
C LEU A 11 -32.90 -9.59 -32.02
N CYS A 12 -32.34 -10.36 -31.08
CA CYS A 12 -32.30 -9.94 -29.69
C CYS A 12 -31.02 -9.12 -29.49
N ALA A 13 -31.18 -7.79 -29.55
CA ALA A 13 -30.29 -6.87 -28.88
C ALA A 13 -30.34 -7.19 -27.38
N VAL A 14 -29.29 -7.81 -26.85
CA VAL A 14 -29.15 -7.96 -25.41
C VAL A 14 -28.64 -6.63 -24.88
N ALA A 15 -29.59 -5.73 -24.61
CA ALA A 15 -29.37 -4.65 -23.69
C ALA A 15 -29.19 -5.28 -22.30
N PHE A 16 -27.93 -5.45 -21.89
CA PHE A 16 -27.61 -5.61 -20.47
C PHE A 16 -27.81 -4.25 -19.79
N THR A 17 -29.07 -3.91 -19.51
CA THR A 17 -29.42 -3.24 -18.27
C THR A 17 -29.27 -4.29 -17.17
N ALA A 18 -28.62 -4.07 -16.03
CA ALA A 18 -28.48 -2.86 -15.26
C ALA A 18 -27.03 -2.76 -14.75
N CYS A 19 -26.53 -1.53 -14.65
CA CYS A 19 -25.55 -1.19 -13.64
C CYS A 19 -26.13 -1.73 -12.33
N SER A 20 -25.41 -2.68 -11.71
CA SER A 20 -25.84 -3.19 -10.42
C SER A 20 -26.02 -2.02 -9.48
N ASP A 21 -27.09 -2.15 -8.72
CA ASP A 21 -27.42 -1.48 -7.48
C ASP A 21 -26.24 -1.64 -6.50
N ASP A 22 -25.11 -1.00 -6.79
CA ASP A 22 -23.97 -0.98 -5.90
C ASP A 22 -24.28 0.08 -4.86
N ASP A 23 -24.80 -0.41 -3.73
CA ASP A 23 -24.90 0.27 -2.45
C ASP A 23 -23.82 1.35 -2.34
N ASP A 24 -24.24 2.57 -2.03
CA ASP A 24 -23.44 3.78 -1.88
C ASP A 24 -22.54 3.70 -0.61
N ASP A 25 -21.76 2.62 -0.50
CA ASP A 25 -20.62 2.47 0.41
C ASP A 25 -19.50 3.35 -0.14
N SER A 26 -19.72 4.67 -0.05
CA SER A 26 -18.73 5.68 -0.36
C SER A 26 -17.54 5.50 0.58
N LYS A 27 -16.54 4.75 0.13
CA LYS A 27 -15.29 4.51 0.88
C LYS A 27 -14.68 5.85 1.28
N VAL A 28 -14.30 5.94 2.55
CA VAL A 28 -13.71 7.17 3.10
C VAL A 28 -12.22 7.24 2.77
N LEU A 29 -11.74 8.41 2.36
CA LEU A 29 -10.32 8.68 2.11
C LEU A 29 -9.52 8.77 3.43
N PRO A 30 -8.34 8.12 3.52
CA PRO A 30 -7.41 8.30 4.64
C PRO A 30 -6.96 9.75 4.82
N VAL A 31 -6.98 10.25 6.05
CA VAL A 31 -6.47 11.57 6.44
C VAL A 31 -5.14 11.39 7.16
N LEU A 32 -4.08 11.95 6.58
CA LEU A 32 -2.71 11.73 7.04
C LEU A 32 -2.20 12.87 7.94
N ASP A 33 -1.38 12.49 8.91
CA ASP A 33 -0.59 13.41 9.73
C ASP A 33 0.83 12.85 9.96
N PRO A 34 1.88 13.50 9.41
CA PRO A 34 1.81 14.64 8.49
C PRO A 34 1.08 14.29 7.18
N ASN A 35 0.55 15.28 6.47
CA ASN A 35 -0.19 15.08 5.21
C ASN A 35 0.74 14.75 4.03
N ASN A 36 1.45 13.62 4.12
CA ASN A 36 2.39 13.14 3.12
C ASN A 36 2.50 11.61 3.16
N THR A 37 2.60 10.99 1.99
CA THR A 37 2.85 9.55 1.85
C THR A 37 4.34 9.21 1.84
N ASP A 38 5.20 10.19 1.61
CA ASP A 38 6.65 10.06 1.75
C ASP A 38 7.08 10.30 3.20
N VAL A 39 7.70 9.29 3.79
CA VAL A 39 8.27 9.34 5.14
C VAL A 39 9.78 9.34 5.03
N TYR A 40 10.44 10.36 5.58
CA TYR A 40 11.88 10.53 5.47
C TYR A 40 12.59 10.17 6.76
N ILE A 41 13.69 9.41 6.64
CA ILE A 41 14.69 9.23 7.70
C ILE A 41 16.05 9.63 7.11
N ASN A 42 16.89 10.31 7.91
CA ASN A 42 18.24 10.67 7.45
C ASN A 42 19.18 9.46 7.47
N ALA A 43 20.38 9.63 6.93
CA ALA A 43 21.37 8.58 6.83
C ALA A 43 21.81 8.04 8.21
N GLU A 44 21.74 8.85 9.27
CA GLU A 44 22.06 8.44 10.63
C GLU A 44 21.10 7.38 11.19
N GLY A 45 19.96 7.16 10.52
CA GLY A 45 18.90 6.30 11.02
C GLY A 45 18.03 7.01 12.06
N GLY A 46 17.29 6.21 12.82
CA GLY A 46 16.36 6.70 13.84
C GLY A 46 14.91 6.41 13.49
N GLU A 47 14.02 7.22 14.06
CA GLU A 47 12.58 6.99 14.02
C GLU A 47 11.85 8.07 13.21
N ALA A 48 10.82 7.66 12.48
CA ALA A 48 9.81 8.53 11.89
C ALA A 48 8.44 7.90 12.07
N SER A 49 7.37 8.68 11.98
CA SER A 49 6.01 8.14 12.09
C SER A 49 5.02 8.86 11.19
N VAL A 50 3.97 8.14 10.81
CA VAL A 50 2.78 8.71 10.16
C VAL A 50 1.54 8.19 10.87
N THR A 51 0.55 9.07 11.01
CA THR A 51 -0.76 8.74 11.58
C THR A 51 -1.83 8.86 10.52
N VAL A 52 -2.74 7.88 10.45
CA VAL A 52 -3.96 7.95 9.65
C VAL A 52 -5.12 8.29 10.59
N LYS A 53 -5.41 9.57 10.74
CA LYS A 53 -6.28 10.13 11.80
C LYS A 53 -7.67 9.48 11.87
N ASN A 54 -8.25 9.19 10.71
CA ASN A 54 -9.58 8.60 10.60
C ASN A 54 -9.56 7.08 10.43
N ALA A 55 -8.40 6.41 10.49
CA ALA A 55 -8.35 4.96 10.47
C ALA A 55 -9.06 4.38 11.70
N LYS A 56 -9.82 3.31 11.50
CA LYS A 56 -10.34 2.51 12.62
C LYS A 56 -9.27 1.51 13.08
N GLU A 57 -8.61 0.90 12.11
CA GLU A 57 -7.54 -0.05 12.36
C GLU A 57 -6.58 -0.10 11.18
N LEU A 58 -5.29 0.19 11.43
CA LEU A 58 -4.24 0.01 10.43
C LEU A 58 -3.68 -1.40 10.44
N ASN A 59 -3.54 -1.99 9.26
CA ASN A 59 -2.82 -3.25 9.07
C ASN A 59 -1.87 -3.09 7.90
N ILE A 60 -0.60 -3.45 8.09
CA ILE A 60 0.36 -3.58 7.01
C ILE A 60 0.03 -4.87 6.24
N VAL A 61 -0.36 -4.72 4.99
CA VAL A 61 -0.80 -5.84 4.14
C VAL A 61 0.20 -6.23 3.08
N GLN A 62 1.09 -5.31 2.71
CA GLN A 62 2.19 -5.58 1.80
C GLN A 62 3.37 -4.64 2.06
N ILE A 63 4.58 -5.17 1.87
CA ILE A 63 5.79 -4.39 1.68
C ILE A 63 6.50 -4.84 0.42
N ASN A 64 7.17 -3.91 -0.26
CA ASN A 64 7.95 -4.23 -1.46
C ASN A 64 8.97 -3.15 -1.78
N ASP A 65 9.91 -3.52 -2.64
CA ASP A 65 10.76 -2.58 -3.35
C ASP A 65 10.11 -2.21 -4.68
N LYS A 66 10.51 -1.07 -5.24
CA LYS A 66 10.23 -0.71 -6.63
C LYS A 66 11.52 -0.37 -7.34
N THR A 67 11.66 -0.92 -8.54
CA THR A 67 12.76 -0.60 -9.46
C THR A 67 12.16 -0.07 -10.74
N THR A 68 12.75 1.01 -11.26
CA THR A 68 12.37 1.60 -12.55
C THR A 68 13.48 1.32 -13.53
N ASP A 69 13.16 0.75 -14.68
CA ASP A 69 14.13 0.51 -15.74
C ASP A 69 14.44 1.78 -16.55
N ASP A 70 15.43 1.70 -17.44
CA ASP A 70 15.88 2.81 -18.29
C ASP A 70 14.79 3.31 -19.26
N LYS A 71 13.66 2.58 -19.38
CA LYS A 71 12.49 2.94 -20.19
C LYS A 71 11.36 3.54 -19.35
N GLY A 72 11.59 3.77 -18.05
CA GLY A 72 10.61 4.32 -17.13
C GLY A 72 9.58 3.30 -16.61
N LYS A 73 9.72 2.02 -16.95
CA LYS A 73 8.79 0.99 -16.46
C LYS A 73 9.15 0.62 -15.03
N THR A 74 8.18 0.78 -14.14
CA THR A 74 8.34 0.42 -12.72
C THR A 74 7.86 -1.02 -12.49
N LYS A 75 8.68 -1.82 -11.81
CA LYS A 75 8.31 -3.16 -11.33
C LYS A 75 8.46 -3.24 -9.82
N GLU A 76 7.56 -3.98 -9.20
CA GLU A 76 7.68 -4.35 -7.79
C GLU A 76 8.62 -5.55 -7.66
N THR A 77 9.48 -5.52 -6.65
CA THR A 77 10.41 -6.59 -6.32
C THR A 77 10.38 -6.85 -4.82
N ASN A 78 10.84 -8.03 -4.38
CA ASN A 78 10.85 -8.41 -2.95
C ASN A 78 9.48 -8.24 -2.27
N VAL A 79 8.40 -8.60 -2.99
CA VAL A 79 7.03 -8.45 -2.49
C VAL A 79 6.77 -9.45 -1.36
N LYS A 80 6.44 -8.93 -0.18
CA LYS A 80 5.91 -9.70 0.95
C LYS A 80 4.53 -9.17 1.29
N SER A 81 3.52 -10.04 1.24
CA SER A 81 2.14 -9.65 1.53
C SER A 81 1.43 -10.69 2.36
N VAL A 82 0.30 -10.30 2.94
CA VAL A 82 -0.61 -11.23 3.63
C VAL A 82 -1.15 -12.25 2.61
N GLU A 83 -1.53 -11.78 1.41
CA GLU A 83 -2.07 -12.62 0.34
C GLU A 83 -1.11 -13.72 -0.09
N ASN A 84 0.19 -13.43 -0.20
CA ASN A 84 1.19 -14.43 -0.58
C ASN A 84 1.77 -15.21 0.63
N GLY A 85 1.23 -14.99 1.84
CA GLY A 85 1.61 -15.67 3.07
C GLY A 85 2.99 -15.31 3.62
N LYS A 86 3.70 -14.33 3.03
CA LYS A 86 5.06 -13.94 3.46
C LYS A 86 5.08 -12.79 4.46
N LEU A 87 3.91 -12.25 4.81
CA LEU A 87 3.72 -11.26 5.86
C LEU A 87 2.75 -11.83 6.90
N ALA A 88 3.31 -12.40 7.97
CA ALA A 88 2.53 -13.05 9.03
C ALA A 88 2.04 -12.08 10.12
N ASP A 89 2.80 -11.02 10.40
CA ASP A 89 2.47 -10.00 11.40
C ASP A 89 2.16 -8.67 10.71
N THR A 90 0.87 -8.31 10.65
CA THR A 90 0.39 -7.08 10.02
C THR A 90 0.64 -5.82 10.86
N LYS A 91 1.09 -5.97 12.10
CA LYS A 91 1.33 -4.86 13.03
C LYS A 91 2.81 -4.61 13.26
N ASN A 92 3.68 -5.57 12.99
CA ASN A 92 5.12 -5.42 13.16
C ASN A 92 5.89 -6.13 12.05
N VAL A 93 6.49 -5.34 11.17
CA VAL A 93 7.21 -5.83 10.00
C VAL A 93 8.66 -5.40 10.09
N THR A 94 9.58 -6.35 9.98
CA THR A 94 11.02 -6.10 9.83
C THR A 94 11.47 -6.64 8.48
N GLU A 95 12.11 -5.82 7.66
CA GLU A 95 12.53 -6.28 6.33
C GLU A 95 13.85 -5.65 5.84
N GLY A 96 14.59 -6.43 5.05
CA GLY A 96 15.85 -6.01 4.44
C GLY A 96 16.98 -5.77 5.44
N GLY A 97 16.80 -6.17 6.71
CA GLY A 97 17.77 -6.01 7.78
C GLY A 97 18.05 -4.57 8.19
N TRP A 98 17.30 -3.59 7.67
CA TRP A 98 17.62 -2.17 7.86
C TRP A 98 16.48 -1.33 8.40
N PHE A 99 15.22 -1.76 8.29
CA PHE A 99 14.09 -1.04 8.87
C PHE A 99 13.09 -1.95 9.54
N THR A 100 12.30 -1.35 10.42
CA THR A 100 11.08 -1.91 11.00
C THR A 100 9.92 -0.94 10.79
N ALA A 101 8.71 -1.45 10.57
CA ALA A 101 7.48 -0.69 10.58
C ALA A 101 6.51 -1.32 11.60
N LYS A 102 6.12 -0.55 12.61
CA LYS A 102 5.25 -1.00 13.69
C LYS A 102 3.98 -0.16 13.75
N VAL A 103 2.83 -0.79 13.58
CA VAL A 103 1.54 -0.20 13.89
C VAL A 103 1.39 -0.15 15.41
N VAL A 104 1.16 1.04 15.95
CA VAL A 104 1.05 1.27 17.39
C VAL A 104 -0.32 1.86 17.72
N ASN A 105 -0.81 1.49 18.90
CA ASN A 105 -1.95 2.17 19.49
C ASN A 105 -1.50 3.54 20.02
N ASP A 106 -2.20 4.61 19.63
CA ASP A 106 -1.92 5.99 20.02
C ASP A 106 -2.82 6.54 21.15
N GLY A 107 -3.66 5.68 21.74
CA GLY A 107 -4.67 6.05 22.74
C GLY A 107 -6.08 6.21 22.15
N GLU A 108 -6.19 6.47 20.85
CA GLU A 108 -7.47 6.56 20.12
C GLU A 108 -7.65 5.36 19.16
N GLY A 109 -6.59 4.62 18.86
CA GLY A 109 -6.65 3.35 18.14
C GLY A 109 -5.31 2.96 17.51
N TYR A 110 -5.30 1.85 16.77
CA TYR A 110 -4.14 1.43 15.96
C TYR A 110 -4.04 2.24 14.67
N ARG A 111 -3.72 3.53 14.80
CA ARG A 111 -3.76 4.51 13.70
C ARG A 111 -2.41 5.11 13.34
N ARG A 112 -1.36 4.79 14.10
CA ARG A 112 -0.01 5.31 13.85
C ARG A 112 0.92 4.19 13.44
N ILE A 113 1.74 4.45 12.44
CA ILE A 113 2.85 3.58 12.04
C ILE A 113 4.14 4.28 12.45
N VAL A 114 4.98 3.57 13.20
CA VAL A 114 6.32 3.98 13.60
C VAL A 114 7.33 3.22 12.76
N PHE A 115 8.15 3.95 12.02
CA PHE A 115 9.25 3.43 11.23
C PHE A 115 10.55 3.64 11.98
N ASN A 116 11.36 2.60 12.11
CA ASN A 116 12.72 2.72 12.59
C ASN A 116 13.68 2.26 11.50
N ALA A 117 14.76 2.99 11.28
CA ALA A 117 15.80 2.59 10.33
C ALA A 117 17.19 2.63 10.96
N GLN A 118 17.98 1.62 10.64
CA GLN A 118 19.40 1.56 10.98
C GLN A 118 20.18 2.62 10.20
N PRO A 119 21.36 3.05 10.68
CA PRO A 119 22.24 3.92 9.90
C PRO A 119 22.52 3.38 8.49
N TYR A 120 22.71 4.29 7.54
CA TYR A 120 22.97 4.02 6.14
C TYR A 120 24.15 4.84 5.65
N ARG A 121 25.15 4.18 5.05
CA ARG A 121 26.44 4.80 4.67
C ARG A 121 26.71 4.78 3.17
N ASP A 122 25.65 4.78 2.37
CA ASP A 122 25.75 4.95 0.92
C ASP A 122 25.68 6.45 0.60
N PHE A 123 26.65 6.98 -0.12
CA PHE A 123 26.74 8.39 -0.48
C PHE A 123 26.14 8.71 -1.85
N GLU A 124 25.76 7.67 -2.60
CA GLU A 124 25.26 7.79 -3.96
C GLU A 124 23.72 7.72 -3.99
N LYS A 125 23.14 6.75 -3.26
CA LYS A 125 21.74 6.37 -3.43
C LYS A 125 20.97 6.42 -2.13
N ASN A 126 19.71 6.83 -2.22
CA ASN A 126 18.74 6.60 -1.16
C ASN A 126 18.29 5.14 -1.21
N ARG A 127 17.90 4.58 -0.06
CA ARG A 127 17.16 3.31 -0.02
C ARG A 127 15.70 3.57 0.31
N VAL A 128 14.82 2.83 -0.35
CA VAL A 128 13.39 3.08 -0.33
C VAL A 128 12.65 1.78 -0.04
N LYS A 129 11.58 1.85 0.74
CA LYS A 129 10.61 0.77 0.90
C LYS A 129 9.20 1.29 0.69
N PHE A 130 8.36 0.50 0.04
CA PHE A 130 6.92 0.75 -0.07
C PHE A 130 6.19 -0.09 0.96
N ILE A 131 5.24 0.52 1.67
CA ILE A 131 4.45 -0.08 2.74
C ILE A 131 2.99 0.19 2.44
N HIS A 132 2.23 -0.86 2.17
CA HIS A 132 0.81 -0.80 1.85
C HIS A 132 0.01 -1.20 3.06
N VAL A 133 -1.02 -0.41 3.38
CA VAL A 133 -1.86 -0.64 4.55
C VAL A 133 -3.34 -0.60 4.20
N THR A 134 -4.15 -1.32 4.98
CA THR A 134 -5.59 -1.11 5.07
C THR A 134 -5.89 -0.21 6.28
N CYS A 135 -7.02 0.53 6.22
CA CYS A 135 -7.40 1.51 7.25
C CYS A 135 -8.70 1.16 8.01
N GLY A 136 -9.26 -0.03 7.74
CA GLY A 136 -10.59 -0.48 8.17
C GLY A 136 -11.53 -0.73 6.99
N ASP A 137 -12.64 -1.42 7.24
CA ASP A 137 -13.49 -2.01 6.18
C ASP A 137 -14.13 -0.98 5.23
N ASN A 138 -14.48 0.22 5.72
CA ASN A 138 -15.10 1.28 4.92
C ASN A 138 -14.11 2.41 4.53
N MET A 139 -12.83 2.06 4.35
CA MET A 139 -11.80 3.04 3.97
C MET A 139 -10.94 2.54 2.82
N TYR A 140 -10.45 3.48 2.00
CA TYR A 140 -9.39 3.15 1.06
C TYR A 140 -8.11 2.78 1.80
N GLY A 141 -7.39 1.77 1.29
CA GLY A 141 -6.01 1.51 1.69
C GLY A 141 -5.09 2.62 1.19
N ILE A 142 -3.89 2.69 1.76
CA ILE A 142 -2.88 3.66 1.35
C ILE A 142 -1.49 3.03 1.31
N ALA A 143 -0.63 3.54 0.42
CA ALA A 143 0.76 3.17 0.35
C ALA A 143 1.66 4.32 0.82
N PHE A 144 2.59 4.01 1.72
CA PHE A 144 3.64 4.90 2.16
C PHE A 144 4.97 4.54 1.51
N ARG A 145 5.81 5.54 1.28
CA ARG A 145 7.17 5.37 0.82
C ARG A 145 8.12 5.80 1.93
N LEU A 146 8.75 4.84 2.59
CA LEU A 146 9.84 5.12 3.53
C LEU A 146 11.12 5.36 2.72
N ILE A 147 11.66 6.56 2.83
CA ILE A 147 12.87 7.00 2.13
C ILE A 147 13.93 7.27 3.17
N GLN A 148 14.95 6.39 3.23
CA GLN A 148 16.16 6.72 3.97
C GLN A 148 17.16 7.39 3.04
N ARG A 149 17.50 8.63 3.38
CA ARG A 149 18.41 9.45 2.59
C ARG A 149 19.82 8.85 2.61
N LYS A 150 20.51 9.02 1.49
CA LYS A 150 21.94 8.78 1.37
C LYS A 150 22.74 9.59 2.39
N ALA A 151 23.90 9.08 2.76
CA ALA A 151 24.86 9.79 3.58
C ALA A 151 25.37 11.04 2.87
N VAL A 152 25.72 12.05 3.67
CA VAL A 152 26.33 13.30 3.21
C VAL A 152 27.76 13.31 3.71
N GLU A 153 28.71 13.65 2.83
CA GLU A 153 30.09 13.87 3.24
C GLU A 153 30.14 15.02 4.25
N LYS A 154 30.70 14.77 5.44
CA LYS A 154 30.98 15.85 6.39
C LYS A 154 32.15 16.65 5.83
N LYS A 155 31.88 17.89 5.41
CA LYS A 155 32.90 18.88 5.08
C LYS A 155 33.64 19.34 6.33
#